data_AF-A0A9R1R386-F1
#
_entry.id   AF-A0A9R1R386-F1
#
_cell.length_a   1.000
_cell.length_b   1.000
_cell.length_c   1.000
_cell.angle_alpha   90.00
_cell.angle_beta   90.00
_cell.angle_gamma   90.00
#
_symmetry.space_group_name_H-M   'P 1'
#
loop_
_entity.id
_entity.type
_entity.pdbx_description
1 polymer ?
#
loop_
_entity_poly.entity_id
_entity_poly.type
_entity_poly.pdbx_seq_one_letter_code
_entity_poly.pdbx_strand_id
1 'polypeptide(L)'
;MYIFVKSSEVVCFGPGLYRYRVGDVLQVTGFYNRAPQFKFICRRNVILSIDTDKTNEEDLHNSVTRAKKILEDRNHILLEYTSYPDTSTVPGHYVLFWEIKSTCEGVQPLDPQLLESCCVSVEESLDYIYRRCRAHDKSVGPLEIRVVEAGAFDALMDLLVSQGSSINQYKTPRCIESGLALKLLNSKVTASFFSPRDPEWTM
;
A
#
# COMPACT_ATOMS: atom_id res chain seq x y z
N MET A 1 -9.17 -32.78 -8.02
CA MET A 1 -8.33 -31.60 -8.29
C MET A 1 -7.77 -31.13 -6.96
N TYR A 2 -6.55 -31.58 -6.60
CA TYR A 2 -5.96 -31.23 -5.31
C TYR A 2 -5.39 -29.81 -5.40
N ILE A 3 -6.07 -28.85 -4.79
CA ILE A 3 -5.48 -27.54 -4.55
C ILE A 3 -4.51 -27.72 -3.37
N PHE A 4 -3.24 -28.00 -3.66
CA PHE A 4 -2.18 -27.82 -2.66
C PHE A 4 -1.81 -26.33 -2.60
N VAL A 5 -2.56 -25.53 -1.83
CA VAL A 5 -2.04 -24.21 -1.39
C VAL A 5 -1.10 -24.43 -0.21
N LYS A 6 0.06 -25.06 -0.44
CA LYS A 6 1.13 -25.09 0.57
C LYS A 6 2.50 -25.38 -0.04
N SER A 7 3.03 -24.42 -0.78
CA SER A 7 4.48 -24.31 -0.90
C SER A 7 4.86 -22.86 -1.13
N SER A 8 5.26 -22.18 -0.06
CA SER A 8 6.33 -21.19 -0.21
C SER A 8 7.49 -21.91 -0.87
N GLU A 9 8.03 -21.40 -1.96
CA GLU A 9 9.21 -22.02 -2.56
C GLU A 9 10.33 -22.12 -1.53
N VAL A 10 10.96 -23.28 -1.48
CA VAL A 10 12.04 -23.60 -0.55
C VAL A 10 13.30 -23.85 -1.39
N VAL A 11 14.23 -22.90 -1.38
CA VAL A 11 15.42 -22.95 -2.21
C VAL A 11 16.62 -23.43 -1.39
N CYS A 12 17.41 -24.33 -1.98
CA CYS A 12 18.76 -24.63 -1.57
C CYS A 12 19.70 -24.15 -2.67
N PHE A 13 20.51 -23.11 -2.40
CA PHE A 13 21.48 -22.59 -3.36
C PHE A 13 22.90 -22.66 -2.77
N GLY A 14 23.90 -22.79 -3.65
CA GLY A 14 25.30 -23.04 -3.30
C GLY A 14 25.98 -22.15 -2.23
N PRO A 15 25.55 -20.91 -1.92
CA PRO A 15 26.17 -20.09 -0.87
C PRO A 15 25.46 -20.21 0.49
N GLY A 16 25.08 -21.41 0.91
CA GLY A 16 24.69 -21.65 2.32
C GLY A 16 23.24 -21.32 2.69
N LEU A 17 22.36 -21.10 1.71
CA LEU A 17 20.92 -21.03 1.96
C LEU A 17 20.35 -22.45 1.95
N TYR A 18 19.91 -22.95 3.10
CA TYR A 18 19.30 -24.27 3.25
C TYR A 18 17.84 -24.12 3.66
N ARG A 19 16.95 -24.67 2.83
CA ARG A 19 15.51 -24.65 3.03
C ARG A 19 14.93 -23.24 3.25
N TYR A 20 15.44 -22.25 2.53
CA TYR A 20 15.01 -20.86 2.66
C TYR A 20 13.65 -20.65 1.98
N ARG A 21 12.69 -20.08 2.70
CA ARG A 21 11.37 -19.74 2.15
C ARG A 21 11.45 -18.44 1.37
N VAL A 22 11.32 -18.51 0.05
CA VAL A 22 11.39 -17.34 -0.84
C VAL A 22 10.19 -16.38 -0.65
N GLY A 23 9.05 -16.93 -0.23
CA GLY A 23 7.81 -16.18 0.00
C GLY A 23 6.89 -16.12 -1.22
N ASP A 24 7.34 -16.59 -2.38
CA ASP A 24 6.51 -16.64 -3.59
C ASP A 24 5.47 -17.76 -3.50
N VAL A 25 4.25 -17.46 -3.97
CA VAL A 25 3.12 -18.37 -4.06
C VAL A 25 2.93 -18.74 -5.51
N LEU A 26 3.12 -20.02 -5.81
CA LEU A 26 3.03 -20.56 -7.15
C LEU A 26 1.88 -21.57 -7.26
N GLN A 27 1.15 -21.52 -8.37
CA GLN A 27 0.17 -22.52 -8.74
C GLN A 27 0.77 -23.47 -9.78
N VAL A 28 0.72 -24.78 -9.53
CA VAL A 28 1.08 -25.75 -10.56
C VAL A 28 0.02 -25.72 -11.66
N THR A 29 0.43 -25.39 -12.88
CA THR A 29 -0.45 -25.34 -14.07
C THR A 29 -0.30 -26.55 -14.97
N GLY A 30 0.82 -27.27 -14.88
CA GLY A 30 1.09 -28.43 -15.72
C GLY A 30 2.45 -29.03 -15.43
N PHE A 31 2.88 -29.94 -16.30
CA PHE A 31 4.20 -30.56 -16.26
C PHE A 31 4.77 -30.62 -17.68
N TYR A 32 6.03 -30.23 -17.82
CA TYR A 32 6.83 -30.53 -19.00
C TYR A 32 7.69 -31.76 -18.71
N ASN A 33 7.30 -32.91 -19.26
CA ASN A 33 7.83 -34.22 -18.87
C ASN A 33 7.65 -34.49 -17.37
N ARG A 34 8.74 -34.44 -16.60
CA ARG A 34 8.75 -34.62 -15.14
C ARG A 34 8.94 -33.30 -14.38
N ALA A 35 9.14 -32.18 -15.07
CA ALA A 35 9.34 -30.88 -14.45
C ALA A 35 7.99 -30.16 -14.28
N PRO A 36 7.62 -29.74 -13.06
CA PRO A 36 6.41 -28.96 -12.84
C PRO A 36 6.51 -27.58 -13.51
N GLN A 37 5.39 -27.11 -14.05
CA GLN A 37 5.23 -25.77 -14.58
C GLN A 37 4.37 -24.96 -13.60
N PHE A 38 4.80 -23.73 -13.35
CA PHE A 38 4.19 -22.87 -12.35
C PHE A 38 3.66 -21.59 -12.97
N LYS A 39 2.48 -21.18 -12.52
CA LYS A 39 1.97 -19.82 -12.66
C LYS A 39 2.25 -19.07 -11.37
N PHE A 40 2.92 -17.93 -11.48
CA PHE A 40 3.09 -17.02 -10.36
C PHE A 40 1.75 -16.41 -9.97
N ILE A 41 1.39 -16.52 -8.68
CA ILE A 41 0.19 -15.88 -8.12
C ILE A 41 0.60 -14.56 -7.48
N CYS A 42 1.42 -14.61 -6.43
CA CYS A 42 1.84 -13.43 -5.68
C CYS A 42 3.07 -13.74 -4.82
N ARG A 43 3.69 -12.69 -4.28
CA ARG A 43 4.66 -12.83 -3.18
C ARG A 43 3.95 -12.54 -1.87
N ARG A 44 4.09 -13.44 -0.89
CA ARG A 44 3.50 -13.23 0.43
C ARG A 44 4.03 -11.94 1.04
N ASN A 45 3.12 -11.22 1.68
CA ASN A 45 3.38 -9.99 2.41
C ASN A 45 3.80 -8.79 1.54
N VAL A 46 3.57 -8.78 0.22
CA VAL A 46 3.75 -7.55 -0.57
C VAL A 46 2.37 -6.97 -0.86
N ILE A 47 2.13 -5.72 -0.44
CA ILE A 47 0.85 -5.03 -0.65
C ILE A 47 0.97 -3.89 -1.67
N LEU A 48 2.16 -3.30 -1.81
CA LEU A 48 2.43 -2.24 -2.79
C LEU A 48 3.73 -2.55 -3.53
N SER A 49 3.71 -2.34 -4.84
CA SER A 49 4.84 -2.54 -5.74
C SER A 49 4.54 -1.81 -7.06
N ILE A 50 5.44 -0.95 -7.52
CA ILE A 50 5.35 -0.27 -8.83
C ILE A 50 6.41 -0.81 -9.79
N ASP A 51 7.64 -0.98 -9.32
CA ASP A 51 8.78 -1.48 -10.07
C ASP A 51 9.48 -2.60 -9.28
N THR A 52 10.71 -2.37 -8.79
CA THR A 52 11.45 -3.36 -7.99
C THR A 52 11.18 -3.22 -6.49
N ASP A 53 10.48 -2.16 -6.09
CA ASP A 53 10.02 -1.91 -4.73
C ASP A 53 8.98 -2.94 -4.29
N LYS A 54 9.08 -3.36 -3.03
CA LYS A 54 8.18 -4.33 -2.40
C LYS A 54 7.88 -3.85 -0.99
N THR A 55 6.76 -3.16 -0.82
CA THR A 55 6.32 -2.69 0.49
C THR A 55 5.30 -3.67 1.07
N ASN A 56 5.57 -4.09 2.31
CA ASN A 56 4.68 -4.95 3.07
C ASN A 56 3.71 -4.14 3.94
N GLU A 57 2.72 -4.82 4.53
CA GLU A 57 1.70 -4.16 5.36
C GLU A 57 2.28 -3.52 6.62
N GLU A 58 3.29 -4.16 7.23
CA GLU A 58 3.95 -3.67 8.44
C GLU A 58 4.77 -2.40 8.17
N ASP A 59 5.54 -2.36 7.08
CA ASP A 59 6.32 -1.20 6.64
C ASP A 59 5.40 -0.03 6.32
N LEU A 60 4.29 -0.28 5.61
CA LEU A 60 3.29 0.75 5.33
C LEU A 60 2.61 1.23 6.63
N HIS A 61 2.28 0.33 7.54
CA HIS A 61 1.67 0.70 8.81
C HIS A 61 2.62 1.56 9.67
N ASN A 62 3.90 1.18 9.71
CA ASN A 62 4.93 1.90 10.44
C ASN A 62 5.18 3.29 9.84
N SER A 63 5.20 3.42 8.50
CA SER A 63 5.37 4.70 7.82
C SER A 63 4.18 5.64 8.04
N VAL A 64 2.95 5.12 7.92
CA VAL A 64 1.73 5.88 8.23
C VAL A 64 1.66 6.26 9.71
N THR A 65 2.09 5.39 10.63
CA THR A 65 2.11 5.69 12.07
C THR A 65 3.06 6.84 12.40
N ARG A 66 4.19 6.96 11.70
CA ARG A 66 5.11 8.10 11.86
C ARG A 66 4.49 9.39 11.35
N ALA A 67 3.90 9.37 10.16
CA ALA A 67 3.23 10.54 9.60
C ALA A 67 1.98 10.95 10.40
N LYS A 68 1.28 9.99 11.01
CA LYS A 68 0.14 10.24 11.91
C LYS A 68 0.52 11.12 13.11
N LYS A 69 1.73 10.99 13.66
CA LYS A 69 2.18 11.85 14.77
C LYS A 69 2.22 13.33 14.37
N ILE A 70 2.61 13.62 13.13
CA ILE A 70 2.65 14.98 12.58
C ILE A 70 1.23 15.57 12.49
N LEU A 71 0.23 14.74 12.14
CA LEU A 71 -1.18 15.16 12.16
C LEU A 71 -1.67 15.44 13.58
N GLU A 72 -1.34 14.57 14.53
CA GLU A 72 -1.78 14.68 15.94
C GLU A 72 -1.24 15.96 16.58
N ASP A 73 0.00 16.35 16.27
CA ASP A 73 0.63 17.61 16.73
C ASP A 73 -0.15 18.86 16.26
N ARG A 74 -0.96 18.74 15.20
CA ARG A 74 -1.79 19.81 14.64
C ARG A 74 -3.29 19.62 14.88
N ASN A 75 -3.67 18.83 15.88
CA ASN A 75 -5.07 18.59 16.24
C ASN A 75 -5.91 17.91 15.13
N HIS A 76 -5.27 17.01 14.39
CA HIS A 76 -5.93 16.14 13.41
C HIS A 76 -5.71 14.67 13.77
N ILE A 77 -6.73 13.85 13.60
CA ILE A 77 -6.68 12.41 13.82
C ILE A 77 -6.93 11.69 12.50
N LEU A 78 -6.01 10.81 12.13
CA LEU A 78 -6.24 9.83 11.07
C LEU A 78 -7.16 8.72 11.63
N LEU A 79 -8.39 8.64 11.10
CA LEU A 79 -9.38 7.64 11.48
C LEU A 79 -9.07 6.30 10.82
N GLU A 80 -8.93 6.32 9.50
CA GLU A 80 -8.70 5.12 8.71
C GLU A 80 -7.88 5.45 7.46
N TYR A 81 -7.14 4.45 6.97
CA TYR A 81 -6.40 4.57 5.73
C TYR A 81 -6.36 3.27 4.93
N THR A 82 -6.21 3.43 3.63
CA THR A 82 -5.91 2.35 2.67
C THR A 82 -4.95 2.86 1.60
N SER A 83 -4.42 1.96 0.79
CA SER A 83 -3.43 2.26 -0.23
C SER A 83 -3.78 1.66 -1.59
N TYR A 84 -3.18 2.21 -2.63
CA TYR A 84 -3.34 1.76 -4.00
C TYR A 84 -2.05 2.04 -4.80
N PRO A 85 -1.49 1.07 -5.54
CA PRO A 85 -0.41 1.33 -6.47
C PRO A 85 -1.00 1.88 -7.78
N ASP A 86 -0.82 3.18 -8.02
CA ASP A 86 -1.33 3.81 -9.23
C ASP A 86 -0.32 3.69 -10.38
N THR A 87 -0.66 2.83 -11.34
CA THR A 87 0.10 2.61 -12.57
C THR A 87 -0.52 3.31 -13.78
N SER A 88 -1.47 4.23 -13.58
CA SER A 88 -2.08 5.00 -14.67
C SER A 88 -1.14 6.05 -15.27
N THR A 89 -0.19 6.53 -14.47
CA THR A 89 0.87 7.46 -14.88
C THR A 89 2.20 6.74 -15.06
N VAL A 90 3.12 7.33 -15.82
CA VAL A 90 4.50 6.86 -15.96
C VAL A 90 5.45 7.98 -15.50
N PRO A 91 6.23 7.80 -14.44
CA PRO A 91 6.27 6.62 -13.55
C PRO A 91 4.97 6.45 -12.73
N GLY A 92 4.68 5.21 -12.34
CA GLY A 92 3.60 4.91 -11.40
C GLY A 92 3.98 5.37 -9.99
N HIS A 93 3.01 5.49 -9.09
CA HIS A 93 3.26 6.00 -7.74
C HIS A 93 2.31 5.39 -6.70
N TYR A 94 2.64 5.56 -5.43
CA TYR A 94 1.81 5.09 -4.34
C TYR A 94 0.75 6.13 -4.00
N VAL A 95 -0.50 5.69 -3.88
CA VAL A 95 -1.63 6.51 -3.45
C VAL A 95 -2.13 6.02 -2.10
N LEU A 96 -2.24 6.91 -1.12
CA LEU A 96 -2.82 6.63 0.19
C LEU A 96 -4.13 7.41 0.35
N PHE A 97 -5.21 6.72 0.65
CA PHE A 97 -6.49 7.34 0.98
C PHE A 97 -6.61 7.51 2.48
N TRP A 98 -6.78 8.74 2.95
CA TRP A 98 -6.79 9.09 4.38
C TRP A 98 -8.12 9.73 4.75
N GLU A 99 -8.82 9.14 5.73
CA GLU A 99 -9.97 9.78 6.37
C GLU A 99 -9.50 10.50 7.65
N ILE A 100 -9.57 11.82 7.63
CA ILE A 100 -9.00 12.67 8.68
C ILE A 100 -10.13 13.43 9.39
N LYS A 101 -10.08 13.46 10.72
CA LYS A 101 -11.00 14.23 11.55
C LYS A 101 -10.24 15.30 12.33
N SER A 102 -10.72 16.54 12.29
CA SER A 102 -10.19 17.60 13.17
C SER A 102 -10.78 17.45 14.57
N THR A 103 -9.95 17.65 15.60
CA THR A 103 -10.37 17.64 17.01
C THR A 103 -10.79 19.00 17.53
N CYS A 104 -10.55 20.07 16.76
CA CYS A 104 -10.93 21.44 17.14
C CYS A 104 -12.41 21.71 16.82
N GLU A 105 -13.11 22.39 17.73
CA GLU A 105 -14.44 22.97 17.46
C GLU A 105 -14.30 24.17 16.52
N GLY A 106 -14.18 23.88 15.22
CA GLY A 106 -14.04 24.86 14.16
C GLY A 106 -13.40 24.19 12.95
N VAL A 107 -14.00 24.37 11.77
CA VAL A 107 -13.45 23.85 10.51
C VAL A 107 -12.21 24.67 10.16
N GLN A 108 -11.08 24.35 10.79
CA GLN A 108 -9.78 24.80 10.30
C GLN A 108 -9.51 24.00 9.02
N PRO A 109 -9.33 24.66 7.87
CA PRO A 109 -8.98 23.97 6.64
C PRO A 109 -7.66 23.24 6.84
N LEU A 110 -7.57 22.04 6.29
CA LEU A 110 -6.38 21.23 6.39
C LEU A 110 -5.23 21.95 5.66
N ASP A 111 -4.14 22.24 6.38
CA ASP A 111 -2.99 22.93 5.81
C ASP A 111 -2.31 22.04 4.75
N PRO A 112 -2.21 22.47 3.47
CA PRO A 112 -1.54 21.71 2.43
C PRO A 112 -0.10 21.31 2.81
N GLN A 113 0.62 22.21 3.49
CA GLN A 113 2.01 21.96 3.90
C GLN A 113 2.12 20.84 4.93
N LEU A 114 1.09 20.67 5.76
CA LEU A 114 1.03 19.59 6.73
C LEU A 114 0.95 18.23 6.04
N LEU A 115 0.10 18.10 5.01
CA LEU A 115 -0.02 16.86 4.27
C LEU A 115 1.16 16.57 3.36
N GLU A 116 1.74 17.59 2.74
CA GLU A 116 3.01 17.45 2.03
C GLU A 116 4.11 16.92 2.96
N SER A 117 4.18 17.43 4.20
CA SER A 117 5.10 16.94 5.23
C SER A 117 4.80 15.49 5.65
N CYS A 118 3.52 15.11 5.68
CA CYS A 118 3.11 13.73 5.90
C CYS A 118 3.55 12.82 4.76
N CYS A 119 3.38 13.23 3.49
CA CYS A 119 3.85 12.48 2.33
C CYS A 119 5.36 12.19 2.43
N VAL A 120 6.15 13.22 2.73
CA VAL A 120 7.60 13.09 2.92
C VAL A 120 7.93 12.12 4.06
N SER A 121 7.26 12.25 5.20
CA SER A 121 7.49 11.38 6.37
C SER A 121 7.19 9.91 6.06
N VAL A 122 6.15 9.64 5.26
CA VAL A 122 5.85 8.30 4.77
C VAL A 122 6.99 7.81 3.88
N GLU A 123 7.37 8.56 2.84
CA GLU A 123 8.42 8.15 1.89
C GLU A 123 9.77 7.89 2.56
N GLU A 124 10.16 8.71 3.54
CA GLU A 124 11.40 8.53 4.31
C GLU A 124 11.40 7.29 5.20
N SER A 125 10.20 6.84 5.60
CA SER A 125 10.02 5.67 6.46
C SER A 125 9.87 4.37 5.68
N LEU A 126 9.74 4.44 4.34
CA LEU A 126 9.72 3.28 3.48
C LEU A 126 11.12 2.70 3.26
N ASP A 127 11.15 1.45 2.81
CA ASP A 127 12.38 0.68 2.65
C ASP A 127 13.38 1.35 1.68
N TYR A 128 14.64 0.99 1.84
CA TYR A 128 15.75 1.44 1.01
C TYR A 128 15.47 1.30 -0.49
N ILE A 129 14.82 0.20 -0.92
CA ILE A 129 14.51 -0.02 -2.33
C ILE A 129 13.51 1.02 -2.86
N TYR A 130 12.45 1.33 -2.11
CA TYR A 130 11.49 2.38 -2.49
C TYR A 130 12.21 3.72 -2.64
N ARG A 131 13.05 4.09 -1.64
CA ARG A 131 13.80 5.34 -1.67
C ARG A 131 14.79 5.42 -2.83
N ARG A 132 15.43 4.30 -3.20
CA ARG A 132 16.25 4.20 -4.41
C ARG A 132 15.43 4.44 -5.67
N CYS A 133 14.30 3.75 -5.81
CA CYS A 133 13.43 3.88 -6.97
C CYS A 133 12.92 5.31 -7.16
N ARG A 134 12.68 6.02 -6.05
CA ARG A 134 12.21 7.41 -6.03
C ARG A 134 13.32 8.44 -6.29
N ALA A 135 14.47 8.29 -5.62
CA ALA A 135 15.54 9.28 -5.64
C ALA A 135 16.53 9.09 -6.81
N HIS A 136 16.88 7.84 -7.15
CA HIS A 136 17.92 7.52 -8.12
C HIS A 136 17.35 6.96 -9.42
N ASP A 137 16.60 5.85 -9.37
CA ASP A 137 16.17 5.15 -10.59
C ASP A 137 15.04 5.90 -11.33
N LYS A 138 14.34 6.81 -10.64
CA LYS A 138 13.19 7.57 -11.14
C LYS A 138 12.08 6.68 -11.72
N SER A 139 11.99 5.44 -11.24
CA SER A 139 10.98 4.46 -11.65
C SER A 139 9.68 4.56 -10.85
N VAL A 140 9.70 5.25 -9.71
CA VAL A 140 8.53 5.54 -8.86
C VAL A 140 8.32 7.04 -8.77
N GLY A 141 7.08 7.49 -8.96
CA GLY A 141 6.66 8.89 -8.83
C GLY A 141 6.41 9.31 -7.37
N PRO A 142 6.14 10.61 -7.13
CA PRO A 142 5.86 11.12 -5.79
C PRO A 142 4.67 10.44 -5.15
N LEU A 143 4.82 10.02 -3.89
CA LEU A 143 3.71 9.52 -3.10
C LEU A 143 2.59 10.56 -3.01
N GLU A 144 1.37 10.09 -3.21
CA GLU A 144 0.15 10.89 -3.16
C GLU A 144 -0.67 10.52 -1.92
N ILE A 145 -1.09 11.51 -1.14
CA ILE A 145 -2.13 11.37 -0.12
C ILE A 145 -3.42 12.00 -0.65
N ARG A 146 -4.47 11.19 -0.78
CA ARG A 146 -5.83 11.61 -1.12
C ARG A 146 -6.67 11.65 0.15
N VAL A 147 -7.13 12.84 0.53
CA VAL A 147 -8.05 13.01 1.66
C VAL A 147 -9.45 12.68 1.20
N VAL A 148 -10.12 11.79 1.91
CA VAL A 148 -11.52 11.42 1.63
C VAL A 148 -12.48 12.08 2.62
N GLU A 149 -13.73 12.25 2.19
CA GLU A 149 -14.79 12.74 3.07
C GLU A 149 -15.06 11.78 4.26
N ALA A 150 -15.62 12.33 5.34
CA ALA A 150 -16.00 11.53 6.50
C ALA A 150 -17.08 10.49 6.12
N GLY A 151 -16.89 9.24 6.55
CA GLY A 151 -17.77 8.12 6.20
C GLY A 151 -17.48 7.49 4.83
N ALA A 152 -16.39 7.88 4.15
CA ALA A 152 -15.96 7.20 2.92
C ALA A 152 -15.60 5.73 3.16
N PHE A 153 -14.98 5.43 4.31
CA PHE A 153 -14.65 4.05 4.68
C PHE A 153 -15.87 3.24 5.14
N ASP A 154 -16.91 3.89 5.67
CA ASP A 154 -18.20 3.25 5.96
C ASP A 154 -18.88 2.81 4.65
N ALA A 155 -18.91 3.69 3.65
CA ALA A 155 -19.40 3.34 2.31
C ALA A 155 -18.57 2.23 1.65
N LEU A 156 -17.24 2.21 1.86
CA LEU A 156 -16.38 1.13 1.41
C LEU A 156 -16.73 -0.20 2.08
N MET A 157 -16.98 -0.18 3.39
CA MET A 157 -17.42 -1.35 4.16
C MET A 157 -18.74 -1.89 3.61
N ASP A 158 -19.74 -1.04 3.40
CA ASP A 158 -21.05 -1.44 2.84
C ASP A 158 -20.91 -2.11 1.47
N LEU A 159 -20.03 -1.56 0.61
CA LEU A 159 -19.73 -2.14 -0.69
C LEU A 159 -19.10 -3.53 -0.55
N LEU A 160 -18.10 -3.70 0.32
CA LEU A 160 -17.41 -4.98 0.51
C LEU A 160 -18.31 -6.03 1.17
N VAL A 161 -19.20 -5.63 2.08
CA VAL A 161 -20.23 -6.50 2.67
C VAL A 161 -21.23 -6.95 1.61
N SER A 162 -21.68 -6.04 0.73
CA SER A 162 -22.58 -6.39 -0.39
C SER A 162 -21.99 -7.40 -1.38
N GLN A 163 -20.65 -7.44 -1.49
CA GLN A 163 -19.90 -8.38 -2.32
C GLN A 163 -19.61 -9.73 -1.64
N GLY A 164 -20.14 -9.95 -0.42
CA GLY A 164 -20.06 -11.24 0.27
C GLY A 164 -19.08 -11.28 1.45
N SER A 165 -18.53 -10.13 1.88
CA SER A 165 -17.74 -10.06 3.11
C SER A 165 -18.64 -10.18 4.34
N SER A 166 -18.26 -10.99 5.31
CA SER A 166 -18.98 -11.08 6.58
C SER A 166 -18.76 -9.82 7.40
N ILE A 167 -19.85 -9.15 7.80
CA ILE A 167 -19.81 -7.89 8.56
C ILE A 167 -19.05 -8.01 9.87
N ASN A 168 -19.12 -9.17 10.55
CA ASN A 168 -18.48 -9.41 11.83
C ASN A 168 -16.95 -9.66 11.73
N GLN A 169 -16.42 -9.84 10.52
CA GLN A 169 -14.99 -10.07 10.27
C GLN A 169 -14.35 -8.96 9.44
N TYR A 170 -15.11 -7.90 9.15
CA TYR A 170 -14.61 -6.82 8.32
C TYR A 170 -13.44 -6.12 8.98
N LYS A 171 -12.36 -5.99 8.22
CA LYS A 171 -11.24 -5.10 8.49
C LYS A 171 -10.98 -4.32 7.23
N THR A 172 -10.74 -3.02 7.37
CA THR A 172 -10.38 -2.17 6.24
C THR A 172 -9.15 -2.77 5.53
N PRO A 173 -9.24 -3.10 4.24
CA PRO A 173 -8.09 -3.61 3.50
C PRO A 173 -7.01 -2.53 3.42
N ARG A 174 -5.77 -2.88 3.75
CA ARG A 174 -4.64 -1.94 3.72
C ARG A 174 -4.17 -1.58 2.31
N CYS A 175 -4.51 -2.42 1.33
CA CYS A 175 -4.35 -2.12 -0.09
C CYS A 175 -5.62 -2.56 -0.83
N ILE A 176 -6.09 -1.72 -1.74
CA ILE A 176 -7.27 -1.98 -2.56
C ILE A 176 -6.81 -2.35 -3.97
N GLU A 177 -7.48 -3.33 -4.56
CA GLU A 177 -7.28 -3.67 -5.97
C GLU A 177 -8.10 -2.75 -6.88
N SER A 178 -7.66 -2.61 -8.12
CA SER A 178 -8.40 -1.85 -9.14
C SER A 178 -9.82 -2.39 -9.29
N GLY A 179 -10.85 -1.53 -9.27
CA GLY A 179 -12.24 -1.99 -9.36
C GLY A 179 -13.27 -0.99 -8.81
N LEU A 180 -14.39 -1.52 -8.32
CA LEU A 180 -15.49 -0.71 -7.77
C LEU A 180 -15.09 0.03 -6.48
N ALA A 181 -14.32 -0.62 -5.61
CA ALA A 181 -13.82 -0.02 -4.36
C ALA A 181 -12.95 1.22 -4.62
N LEU A 182 -12.03 1.13 -5.58
CA LEU A 182 -11.20 2.26 -5.99
C LEU A 182 -12.04 3.40 -6.59
N LYS A 183 -13.02 3.09 -7.44
CA LYS A 183 -13.92 4.10 -8.02
C LYS A 183 -14.73 4.83 -6.95
N LEU A 184 -15.22 4.09 -5.95
CA LEU A 184 -15.94 4.65 -4.81
C LEU A 184 -15.04 5.61 -4.04
N LEU A 185 -13.85 5.19 -3.64
CA LEU A 185 -12.92 6.06 -2.91
C LEU A 185 -12.54 7.29 -3.72
N ASN A 186 -12.21 7.15 -5.01
CA ASN A 186 -11.90 8.28 -5.88
C ASN A 186 -13.06 9.29 -6.00
N SER A 187 -14.32 8.82 -6.00
CA SER A 187 -15.49 9.72 -6.01
C SER A 187 -15.68 10.49 -4.70
N LYS A 188 -15.02 10.05 -3.63
CA LYS A 188 -15.10 10.57 -2.26
C LYS A 188 -13.88 11.39 -1.87
N VAL A 189 -12.94 11.59 -2.79
CA VAL A 189 -11.73 12.41 -2.58
C VAL A 189 -12.12 13.88 -2.55
N THR A 190 -11.70 14.57 -1.51
CA THR A 190 -11.89 16.02 -1.33
C THR A 190 -10.65 16.81 -1.73
N ALA A 191 -9.45 16.24 -1.53
CA ALA A 191 -8.18 16.87 -1.90
C ALA A 191 -7.07 15.83 -2.11
N SER A 192 -6.05 16.19 -2.89
CA SER A 192 -4.90 15.36 -3.23
C SER A 192 -3.59 16.14 -3.02
N PHE A 193 -2.60 15.51 -2.40
CA PHE A 193 -1.32 16.13 -2.07
C PHE A 193 -0.18 15.20 -2.44
N PHE A 194 0.86 15.74 -3.05
CA PHE A 194 2.02 14.97 -3.49
C PHE A 194 3.23 15.29 -2.62
N SER A 195 4.14 14.34 -2.50
CA SER A 195 5.44 14.59 -1.88
C SER A 195 6.22 15.67 -2.67
N PRO A 196 6.58 16.82 -2.06
CA PRO A 196 7.23 17.93 -2.76
C PRO A 196 8.72 17.69 -3.05
N ARG A 197 9.33 16.67 -2.43
CA ARG A 197 10.76 16.36 -2.61
C ARG A 197 10.98 14.85 -2.63
N ASP A 198 12.15 14.44 -3.11
CA ASP A 198 12.58 13.04 -3.03
C ASP A 198 13.02 12.69 -1.59
N PRO A 199 12.83 11.44 -1.14
CA PRO A 199 13.33 10.97 0.14
C PRO A 199 14.86 10.82 0.11
N GLU A 200 15.49 10.88 1.28
CA GLU A 200 16.93 10.69 1.37
C GLU A 200 17.32 9.24 1.03
N TRP A 201 18.22 9.11 0.05
CA TRP A 201 18.82 7.87 -0.36
C TRP A 201 20.33 8.06 -0.52
N THR A 202 21.10 7.31 0.26
CA THR A 202 22.56 7.27 0.19
C THR A 202 23.01 5.84 -0.08
N MET A 203 24.03 5.69 -0.93
CA MET A 203 24.66 4.41 -1.26
C MET A 203 25.56 3.91 -0.13
#